data_AF-A6WGX2-F1
#
_entry.id   AF-A6WGX2-F1
#
_cell.length_a   1.000
_cell.length_b   1.000
_cell.length_c   1.000
_cell.angle_alpha   90.00
_cell.angle_beta   90.00
_cell.angle_gamma   90.00
#
_symmetry.space_group_name_H-M   'P 1'
#
loop_
_entity.id
_entity.type
_entity.pdbx_description
1 polymer ?
#
loop_
_entity_poly.entity_id
_entity_poly.type
_entity_poly.pdbx_seq_one_letter_code
_entity_poly.pdbx_strand_id
1 'polypeptide(L)'
;MPTPDNEAALWHAVAEMAAVWGDLPVVRRFAEQLPRNAPQRRLGLPGLLQHVTACGGMVASHPMRLGTNVPPMLSLVQGLVAPPVGPEVLDPWLEDASRVEGAHRVTVAWLRSRLPGYPQLPAPQLAQGTPLTTDEFTYRLPWTRQEFAAGFQFQNPPFEPLEILGATKNEAVRAGDTTRRLALALLETAPWRQLRDAERALLPPHRAELRSTRQAITQATRPALIDAHEPDRALPRDAYRQQVVVKAVGALSGPAREYADAFDAADRLIELVASDVFGQLAIYGTIGLAGVSELDVRGGNHGKVEFTFQDTVHPDPGTVVWLDDPLFSDAVRVTGLNYSGDQIRGTRARVTGQVLGGTAGVLPRPKP
;
A
#
# COMPACT_ATOMS: atom_id res chain seq x y z
N MET A 1 17.17 10.22 15.85
CA MET A 1 15.81 10.49 15.36
C MET A 1 15.93 10.99 13.92
N PRO A 2 15.04 10.60 12.99
CA PRO A 2 14.99 11.26 11.68
C PRO A 2 14.78 12.77 11.89
N THR A 3 15.48 13.59 11.11
CA THR A 3 15.26 15.04 11.12
C THR A 3 13.98 15.32 10.35
N PRO A 4 13.16 16.32 10.77
CA PRO A 4 11.94 16.71 10.07
C PRO A 4 12.16 16.94 8.56
N ASP A 5 13.33 17.45 8.18
CA ASP A 5 13.72 17.73 6.80
C ASP A 5 13.78 16.46 5.92
N ASN A 6 14.17 15.31 6.47
CA ASN A 6 14.25 14.07 5.72
C ASN A 6 12.86 13.48 5.43
N GLU A 7 11.92 13.64 6.35
CA GLU A 7 10.54 13.18 6.18
C GLU A 7 9.80 14.06 5.17
N ALA A 8 10.01 15.38 5.22
CA ALA A 8 9.50 16.30 4.24
C ALA A 8 10.00 15.97 2.81
N ALA A 9 11.28 15.68 2.65
CA ALA A 9 11.84 15.28 1.35
C ALA A 9 11.22 13.99 0.79
N LEU A 10 10.93 13.02 1.67
CA LEU A 10 10.25 11.78 1.29
C LEU A 10 8.85 12.06 0.75
N TRP A 11 8.04 12.81 1.49
CA TRP A 11 6.68 13.12 1.05
C TRP A 11 6.63 14.00 -0.18
N HIS A 12 7.63 14.87 -0.37
CA HIS A 12 7.73 15.68 -1.58
C HIS A 12 7.96 14.79 -2.82
N ALA A 13 8.89 13.84 -2.71
CA ALA A 13 9.15 12.89 -3.80
C ALA A 13 7.93 12.00 -4.10
N VAL A 14 7.18 11.58 -3.07
CA VAL A 14 5.92 10.84 -3.25
C VAL A 14 4.87 11.68 -3.97
N ALA A 15 4.67 12.94 -3.57
CA ALA A 15 3.70 13.84 -4.18
C ALA A 15 4.05 14.16 -5.65
N GLU A 16 5.32 14.44 -5.94
CA GLU A 16 5.77 14.68 -7.31
C GLU A 16 5.55 13.45 -8.20
N MET A 17 5.94 12.26 -7.73
CA MET A 17 5.73 11.01 -8.46
C MET A 17 4.24 10.76 -8.70
N ALA A 18 3.41 10.96 -7.68
CA ALA A 18 1.96 10.82 -7.78
C ALA A 18 1.34 11.79 -8.80
N ALA A 19 1.79 13.05 -8.83
CA ALA A 19 1.33 14.04 -9.81
C ALA A 19 1.70 13.62 -11.25
N VAL A 20 2.92 13.12 -11.48
CA VAL A 20 3.30 12.65 -12.82
C VAL A 20 2.42 11.48 -13.26
N TRP A 21 2.18 10.51 -12.38
CA TRP A 21 1.37 9.34 -12.69
C TRP A 21 -0.10 9.68 -12.89
N GLY A 22 -0.66 10.56 -12.06
CA GLY A 22 -2.05 11.00 -12.16
C GLY A 22 -2.37 11.71 -13.48
N ASP A 23 -1.37 12.28 -14.14
CA ASP A 23 -1.52 12.93 -15.45
C ASP A 23 -1.46 11.94 -16.63
N LEU A 24 -1.02 10.68 -16.42
CA LEU A 24 -0.84 9.71 -17.50
C LEU A 24 -2.19 9.27 -18.11
N PRO A 25 -2.31 9.17 -19.44
CA PRO A 25 -3.60 8.90 -20.11
C PRO A 25 -4.31 7.63 -19.63
N VAL A 26 -3.58 6.53 -19.44
CA VAL A 26 -4.16 5.26 -18.97
C VAL A 26 -4.60 5.37 -17.51
N VAL A 27 -3.79 6.02 -16.66
CA VAL A 27 -4.12 6.23 -15.25
C VAL A 27 -5.38 7.08 -15.10
N ARG A 28 -5.52 8.14 -15.89
CA ARG A 28 -6.72 8.99 -15.90
C ARG A 28 -7.97 8.23 -16.32
N ARG A 29 -7.91 7.54 -17.46
CA ARG A 29 -9.04 6.72 -17.97
C ARG A 29 -9.49 5.68 -16.94
N PHE A 30 -8.53 4.98 -16.33
CA PHE A 30 -8.78 4.03 -15.25
C PHE A 30 -9.44 4.70 -14.04
N ALA A 31 -8.87 5.82 -13.57
CA ALA A 31 -9.27 6.52 -12.36
C ALA A 31 -10.65 7.18 -12.47
N GLU A 32 -11.04 7.68 -13.65
CA GLU A 32 -12.33 8.33 -13.89
C GLU A 32 -13.53 7.41 -13.64
N GLN A 33 -13.35 6.09 -13.77
CA GLN A 33 -14.39 5.09 -13.54
C GLN A 33 -14.46 4.60 -12.08
N LEU A 34 -13.56 5.04 -11.21
CA LEU A 34 -13.57 4.64 -9.81
C LEU A 34 -14.70 5.35 -9.04
N PRO A 35 -15.34 4.68 -8.07
CA PRO A 35 -16.51 5.22 -7.37
C PRO A 35 -16.33 6.60 -6.75
N ARG A 36 -15.11 6.99 -6.33
CA ARG A 36 -14.86 8.30 -5.74
C ARG A 36 -14.77 9.43 -6.77
N ASN A 37 -14.28 9.11 -7.96
CA ASN A 37 -14.01 10.08 -9.04
C ASN A 37 -15.18 10.20 -10.02
N ALA A 38 -15.98 9.15 -10.14
CA ALA A 38 -17.10 9.12 -11.06
C ALA A 38 -18.22 10.11 -10.64
N PRO A 39 -18.86 10.80 -11.60
CA PRO A 39 -19.91 11.79 -11.34
C PRO A 39 -21.17 11.17 -10.72
N GLN A 40 -21.36 9.87 -10.94
CA GLN A 40 -22.33 9.03 -10.28
C GLN A 40 -21.56 7.92 -9.56
N ARG A 41 -22.13 7.36 -8.49
CA ARG A 41 -21.44 6.29 -7.73
C ARG A 41 -22.13 4.93 -7.81
N ARG A 42 -23.41 4.89 -8.19
CA ARG A 42 -24.30 3.75 -7.93
C ARG A 42 -24.76 2.96 -9.16
N LEU A 43 -24.51 3.44 -10.38
CA LEU A 43 -24.89 2.74 -11.62
C LEU A 43 -23.65 2.38 -12.43
N GLY A 44 -23.78 1.50 -13.42
CA GLY A 44 -22.68 1.13 -14.30
C GLY A 44 -21.45 0.60 -13.54
N LEU A 45 -20.27 0.82 -14.12
CA LEU A 45 -19.00 0.35 -13.57
C LEU A 45 -18.69 0.88 -12.16
N PRO A 46 -18.86 2.18 -11.84
CA PRO A 46 -18.67 2.66 -10.47
C PRO A 46 -19.58 1.94 -9.46
N GLY A 47 -20.85 1.73 -9.81
CA GLY A 47 -21.78 1.00 -8.96
C GLY A 47 -21.40 -0.47 -8.75
N LEU A 48 -20.92 -1.16 -9.80
CA LEU A 48 -20.37 -2.51 -9.69
C LEU A 48 -19.15 -2.54 -8.74
N LEU A 49 -18.22 -1.58 -8.88
CA LEU A 49 -17.02 -1.50 -8.05
C LEU A 49 -17.33 -1.19 -6.58
N GLN A 50 -18.43 -0.49 -6.28
CA GLN A 50 -18.92 -0.35 -4.90
C GLN A 50 -19.34 -1.70 -4.30
N HIS A 51 -20.00 -2.55 -5.08
CA HIS A 51 -20.37 -3.89 -4.62
C HIS A 51 -19.13 -4.78 -4.45
N VAL A 52 -18.17 -4.71 -5.37
CA VAL A 52 -16.86 -5.36 -5.20
C VAL A 52 -16.18 -4.91 -3.91
N THR A 53 -16.24 -3.61 -3.57
CA THR A 53 -15.72 -3.08 -2.31
C THR A 53 -16.43 -3.69 -1.10
N ALA A 54 -17.76 -3.79 -1.14
CA ALA A 54 -18.56 -4.40 -0.08
C ALA A 54 -18.24 -5.90 0.12
N CYS A 55 -17.80 -6.60 -0.94
CA CYS A 55 -17.30 -7.97 -0.88
C CYS A 55 -15.83 -8.08 -0.45
N GLY A 56 -15.16 -6.96 -0.14
CA GLY A 56 -13.77 -6.96 0.33
C GLY A 56 -12.71 -6.71 -0.74
N GLY A 57 -13.08 -6.31 -1.96
CA GLY A 57 -12.15 -6.07 -3.07
C GLY A 57 -11.23 -4.84 -2.93
N MET A 58 -11.34 -4.07 -1.84
CA MET A 58 -10.45 -2.96 -1.49
C MET A 58 -10.26 -1.88 -2.58
N VAL A 59 -11.26 -1.67 -3.43
CA VAL A 59 -11.20 -0.73 -4.59
C VAL A 59 -10.73 0.66 -4.16
N ALA A 60 -11.27 1.15 -3.05
CA ALA A 60 -11.01 2.48 -2.56
C ALA A 60 -9.67 2.58 -1.80
N SER A 61 -9.22 1.50 -1.15
CA SER A 61 -8.05 1.51 -0.26
C SER A 61 -6.73 1.28 -1.00
N HIS A 62 -6.73 0.44 -2.04
CA HIS A 62 -5.54 0.05 -2.79
C HIS A 62 -5.75 0.20 -4.31
N PRO A 63 -5.95 1.44 -4.82
CA PRO A 63 -6.37 1.66 -6.20
C PRO A 63 -5.31 1.23 -7.23
N MET A 64 -4.06 1.02 -6.84
CA MET A 64 -3.01 0.54 -7.74
C MET A 64 -2.98 -1.00 -7.88
N ARG A 65 -3.84 -1.74 -7.18
CA ARG A 65 -3.83 -3.23 -7.13
C ARG A 65 -5.12 -3.84 -7.67
N LEU A 66 -5.85 -3.11 -8.52
CA LEU A 66 -7.19 -3.52 -8.94
C LEU A 66 -7.20 -4.55 -10.08
N GLY A 67 -6.10 -4.68 -10.84
CA GLY A 67 -5.97 -5.72 -11.85
C GLY A 67 -5.99 -7.12 -11.24
N THR A 68 -5.44 -7.29 -10.04
CA THR A 68 -5.46 -8.55 -9.29
C THR A 68 -6.65 -8.64 -8.33
N ASN A 69 -7.02 -7.54 -7.65
CA ASN A 69 -8.04 -7.59 -6.60
C ASN A 69 -9.48 -7.69 -7.13
N VAL A 70 -9.79 -7.08 -8.27
CA VAL A 70 -11.17 -7.03 -8.77
C VAL A 70 -11.63 -8.33 -9.43
N PRO A 71 -10.87 -8.96 -10.36
CA PRO A 71 -11.38 -10.12 -11.09
C PRO A 71 -11.87 -11.28 -10.22
N PRO A 72 -11.14 -11.71 -9.16
CA PRO A 72 -11.62 -12.78 -8.28
C PRO A 72 -12.91 -12.42 -7.53
N MET A 73 -13.16 -11.13 -7.30
CA MET A 73 -14.35 -10.67 -6.59
C MET A 73 -15.57 -10.59 -7.50
N LEU A 74 -15.41 -10.41 -8.81
CA LEU A 74 -16.53 -10.29 -9.75
C LEU A 74 -17.47 -11.50 -9.70
N SER A 75 -16.94 -12.71 -9.55
CA SER A 75 -17.74 -13.94 -9.40
C SER A 75 -18.58 -13.93 -8.13
N LEU A 76 -18.10 -13.32 -7.04
CA LEU A 76 -18.84 -13.17 -5.78
C LEU A 76 -19.98 -12.16 -5.91
N VAL A 77 -19.85 -11.18 -6.80
CA VAL A 77 -20.88 -10.15 -7.01
C VAL A 77 -21.97 -10.61 -7.97
N GLN A 78 -21.73 -11.62 -8.81
CA GLN A 78 -22.70 -12.14 -9.79
C GLN A 78 -24.02 -12.67 -9.19
N GLY A 79 -24.05 -12.95 -7.87
CA GLY A 79 -25.26 -13.33 -7.14
C GLY A 79 -25.96 -12.19 -6.37
N LEU A 80 -25.39 -10.98 -6.38
CA LEU A 80 -25.96 -9.81 -5.71
C LEU A 80 -26.73 -8.93 -6.72
N VAL A 81 -27.58 -8.04 -6.22
CA VAL A 81 -28.28 -7.02 -7.03
C VAL A 81 -27.31 -5.91 -7.44
N ALA A 82 -26.23 -6.27 -8.14
CA ALA A 82 -25.26 -5.33 -8.67
C ALA A 82 -25.75 -4.74 -10.00
N PRO A 83 -25.37 -3.48 -10.33
CA PRO A 83 -25.67 -2.89 -11.63
C PRO A 83 -25.08 -3.75 -12.76
N PRO A 84 -25.84 -4.03 -13.83
CA PRO A 84 -25.30 -4.73 -14.98
C PRO A 84 -24.26 -3.84 -15.69
N VAL A 85 -23.12 -4.43 -16.02
CA VAL A 85 -22.05 -3.79 -16.81
C VAL A 85 -21.67 -4.77 -17.91
N GLY A 86 -21.80 -4.35 -19.17
CA GLY A 86 -21.44 -5.20 -20.30
C GLY A 86 -19.92 -5.34 -20.46
N PRO A 87 -19.46 -6.42 -21.11
CA PRO A 87 -18.03 -6.67 -21.34
C PRO A 87 -17.33 -5.53 -22.10
N GLU A 88 -18.06 -4.79 -22.95
CA GLU A 88 -17.56 -3.64 -23.71
C GLU A 88 -17.10 -2.47 -22.83
N VAL A 89 -17.56 -2.40 -21.57
CA VAL A 89 -17.11 -1.42 -20.57
C VAL A 89 -16.15 -2.06 -19.57
N LEU A 90 -16.46 -3.26 -19.11
CA LEU A 90 -15.70 -3.94 -18.06
C LEU A 90 -14.31 -4.38 -18.53
N ASP A 91 -14.21 -5.02 -19.69
CA ASP A 91 -12.95 -5.62 -20.15
C ASP A 91 -11.87 -4.54 -20.44
N PRO A 92 -12.17 -3.43 -21.14
CA PRO A 92 -11.18 -2.37 -21.34
C PRO A 92 -10.72 -1.73 -20.02
N TRP A 93 -11.63 -1.60 -19.04
CA TRP A 93 -11.26 -1.07 -17.73
C TRP A 93 -10.37 -2.04 -16.94
N LEU A 94 -10.67 -3.34 -16.98
CA LEU A 94 -9.81 -4.37 -16.38
C LEU A 94 -8.43 -4.44 -17.04
N GLU A 95 -8.37 -4.21 -18.35
CA GLU A 95 -7.10 -4.11 -19.07
C GLU A 95 -6.28 -2.89 -18.60
N ASP A 96 -6.91 -1.71 -18.50
CA ASP A 96 -6.24 -0.53 -17.94
C ASP A 96 -5.80 -0.77 -16.49
N ALA A 97 -6.66 -1.35 -15.64
CA ALA A 97 -6.33 -1.68 -14.26
C ALA A 97 -5.12 -2.62 -14.16
N SER A 98 -5.02 -3.61 -15.06
CA SER A 98 -3.89 -4.54 -15.14
C SER A 98 -2.61 -3.85 -15.60
N ARG A 99 -2.70 -2.91 -16.55
CA ARG A 99 -1.55 -2.10 -17.00
C ARG A 99 -1.03 -1.19 -15.88
N VAL A 100 -1.94 -0.50 -15.18
CA VAL A 100 -1.63 0.36 -14.02
C VAL A 100 -0.94 -0.44 -12.92
N GLU A 101 -1.52 -1.59 -12.53
CA GLU A 101 -0.93 -2.45 -11.52
C GLU A 101 0.42 -3.02 -11.97
N GLY A 102 0.55 -3.50 -13.20
CA GLY A 102 1.81 -4.02 -13.74
C GLY A 102 2.94 -2.99 -13.65
N ALA A 103 2.66 -1.76 -14.10
CA ALA A 103 3.63 -0.66 -14.01
C ALA A 103 3.96 -0.28 -12.56
N HIS A 104 2.95 -0.24 -11.70
CA HIS A 104 3.12 0.05 -10.27
C HIS A 104 4.03 -0.99 -9.61
N ARG A 105 3.79 -2.28 -9.87
CA ARG A 105 4.58 -3.39 -9.33
C ARG A 105 6.02 -3.34 -9.78
N VAL A 106 6.29 -3.04 -11.05
CA VAL A 106 7.65 -2.87 -11.57
C VAL A 106 8.37 -1.70 -10.89
N THR A 107 7.66 -0.60 -10.64
CA THR A 107 8.21 0.57 -9.93
C THR A 107 8.55 0.23 -8.47
N VAL A 108 7.64 -0.45 -7.76
CA VAL A 108 7.90 -0.89 -6.37
C VAL A 108 9.04 -1.92 -6.33
N ALA A 109 9.11 -2.85 -7.27
CA ALA A 109 10.21 -3.81 -7.36
C ALA A 109 11.56 -3.13 -7.58
N TRP A 110 11.61 -2.08 -8.41
CA TRP A 110 12.80 -1.28 -8.58
C TRP A 110 13.20 -0.56 -7.28
N LEU A 111 12.24 0.03 -6.54
CA LEU A 111 12.52 0.63 -5.23
C LEU A 111 13.03 -0.40 -4.21
N ARG A 112 12.38 -1.56 -4.11
CA ARG A 112 12.80 -2.69 -3.28
C ARG A 112 14.21 -3.16 -3.62
N SER A 113 14.62 -3.10 -4.89
CA SER A 113 15.98 -3.50 -5.30
C SER A 113 17.09 -2.63 -4.74
N ARG A 114 16.77 -1.47 -4.14
CA ARG A 114 17.73 -0.61 -3.44
C ARG A 114 17.96 -1.04 -1.99
N LEU A 115 17.15 -1.95 -1.45
CA LEU A 115 17.27 -2.37 -0.05
C LEU A 115 18.65 -3.02 0.21
N PRO A 116 19.25 -2.78 1.39
CA PRO A 116 20.50 -3.43 1.79
C PRO A 116 20.39 -4.95 1.71
N GLY A 117 21.35 -5.60 1.06
CA GLY A 117 21.38 -7.06 0.90
C GLY A 117 20.53 -7.62 -0.24
N TYR A 118 19.78 -6.78 -0.98
CA TYR A 118 19.08 -7.24 -2.18
C TYR A 118 20.08 -7.69 -3.27
N PRO A 119 19.81 -8.78 -4.02
CA PRO A 119 18.62 -9.64 -3.97
C PRO A 119 18.69 -10.77 -2.92
N GLN A 120 19.82 -10.96 -2.24
CA GLN A 120 20.07 -12.08 -1.33
C GLN A 120 19.59 -11.80 0.11
N LEU A 121 18.35 -11.30 0.25
CA LEU A 121 17.78 -10.93 1.55
C LEU A 121 17.52 -12.19 2.40
N PRO A 122 18.18 -12.37 3.57
CA PRO A 122 17.95 -13.53 4.43
C PRO A 122 16.65 -13.43 5.26
N ALA A 123 15.77 -12.45 4.99
CA ALA A 123 14.56 -12.21 5.78
C ALA A 123 13.62 -13.45 5.80
N PRO A 124 13.25 -13.96 6.99
CA PRO A 124 12.30 -15.07 7.11
C PRO A 124 10.90 -14.72 6.62
N GLN A 125 10.52 -13.44 6.69
CA GLN A 125 9.23 -12.94 6.16
C GLN A 125 9.08 -13.13 4.66
N LEU A 126 10.19 -13.33 3.93
CA LEU A 126 10.21 -13.65 2.50
C LEU A 126 10.25 -15.16 2.22
N ALA A 127 10.08 -16.03 3.22
CA ALA A 127 9.89 -17.47 3.01
C ALA A 127 8.71 -17.73 2.06
N GLN A 128 8.69 -18.87 1.36
CA GLN A 128 7.62 -19.22 0.43
C GLN A 128 6.29 -19.42 1.16
N GLY A 129 5.18 -18.93 0.59
CA GLY A 129 3.84 -19.10 1.14
C GLY A 129 3.53 -18.18 2.34
N THR A 130 4.38 -17.20 2.60
CA THR A 130 4.11 -16.12 3.56
C THR A 130 3.21 -15.05 2.91
N PRO A 131 2.66 -14.10 3.70
CA PRO A 131 1.90 -12.98 3.12
C PRO A 131 2.69 -12.15 2.09
N LEU A 132 4.03 -12.17 2.16
CA LEU A 132 4.88 -11.47 1.21
C LEU A 132 5.27 -12.30 -0.02
N THR A 133 4.88 -13.57 -0.15
CA THR A 133 5.28 -14.41 -1.30
C THR A 133 4.21 -15.38 -1.79
N THR A 134 3.01 -15.29 -1.24
CA THR A 134 1.87 -16.11 -1.65
C THR A 134 1.22 -15.52 -2.90
N ASP A 135 0.65 -16.39 -3.73
CA ASP A 135 -0.21 -16.00 -4.87
C ASP A 135 -1.69 -15.97 -4.48
N GLU A 136 -2.02 -16.35 -3.24
CA GLU A 136 -3.35 -16.19 -2.65
C GLU A 136 -3.60 -14.76 -2.15
N PHE A 137 -4.85 -14.46 -1.82
CA PHE A 137 -5.24 -13.20 -1.20
C PHE A 137 -4.34 -12.83 0.00
N THR A 138 -3.85 -11.60 0.00
CA THR A 138 -3.18 -10.98 1.14
C THR A 138 -3.32 -9.46 1.06
N TYR A 139 -3.26 -8.80 2.21
CA TYR A 139 -3.30 -7.34 2.28
C TYR A 139 -1.98 -6.68 1.88
N ARG A 140 -0.88 -7.44 1.89
CA ARG A 140 0.45 -6.95 1.56
C ARG A 140 0.68 -6.97 0.05
N LEU A 141 1.55 -6.12 -0.46
CA LEU A 141 2.03 -6.27 -1.85
C LEU A 141 3.07 -7.41 -1.92
N PRO A 142 2.78 -8.54 -2.59
CA PRO A 142 3.70 -9.67 -2.61
C PRO A 142 5.02 -9.34 -3.33
N TRP A 143 6.06 -10.07 -2.97
CA TRP A 143 7.34 -10.16 -3.65
C TRP A 143 7.32 -11.38 -4.56
N THR A 144 7.54 -11.19 -5.84
CA THR A 144 7.57 -12.31 -6.79
C THR A 144 8.98 -12.76 -7.15
N ARG A 145 9.10 -14.01 -7.60
CA ARG A 145 10.37 -14.55 -8.11
C ARG A 145 10.88 -13.76 -9.32
N GLN A 146 9.97 -13.28 -10.16
CA GLN A 146 10.30 -12.45 -11.32
C GLN A 146 10.97 -11.14 -10.89
N GLU A 147 10.49 -10.50 -9.82
CA GLU A 147 11.12 -9.28 -9.28
C GLU A 147 12.57 -9.53 -8.86
N PHE A 148 12.85 -10.62 -8.15
CA PHE A 148 14.23 -10.99 -7.76
C PHE A 148 15.14 -11.32 -8.95
N ALA A 149 14.58 -11.90 -10.00
CA ALA A 149 15.31 -12.31 -11.19
C ALA A 149 15.54 -11.17 -12.20
N ALA A 150 14.79 -10.05 -12.08
CA ALA A 150 14.80 -8.97 -13.06
C ALA A 150 16.10 -8.16 -13.09
N GLY A 151 16.97 -8.27 -12.08
CA GLY A 151 18.26 -7.58 -12.05
C GLY A 151 18.14 -6.06 -11.86
N PHE A 152 17.04 -5.58 -11.28
CA PHE A 152 16.75 -4.15 -11.13
C PHE A 152 17.87 -3.39 -10.41
N GLN A 153 18.60 -4.01 -9.49
CA GLN A 153 19.72 -3.42 -8.75
C GLN A 153 20.82 -2.82 -9.66
N PHE A 154 20.93 -3.29 -10.90
CA PHE A 154 21.91 -2.83 -11.88
C PHE A 154 21.33 -1.88 -12.94
N GLN A 155 20.06 -1.52 -12.81
CA GLN A 155 19.31 -0.76 -13.79
C GLN A 155 18.92 0.63 -13.28
N ASN A 156 18.73 1.54 -14.23
CA ASN A 156 18.00 2.79 -14.01
C ASN A 156 16.51 2.51 -13.73
N PRO A 157 15.76 3.50 -13.21
CA PRO A 157 14.31 3.39 -13.11
C PRO A 157 13.69 2.95 -14.45
N PRO A 158 12.78 1.97 -14.45
CA PRO A 158 12.23 1.40 -15.67
C PRO A 158 11.29 2.40 -16.37
N PHE A 159 11.52 2.65 -17.67
CA PHE A 159 10.72 3.57 -18.49
C PHE A 159 9.58 2.87 -19.24
N GLU A 160 9.81 1.65 -19.72
CA GLU A 160 8.85 0.87 -20.50
C GLU A 160 7.45 0.77 -19.83
N PRO A 161 7.33 0.53 -18.50
CA PRO A 161 6.01 0.48 -17.89
C PRO A 161 5.27 1.82 -17.93
N LEU A 162 5.98 2.95 -17.94
CA LEU A 162 5.38 4.28 -18.04
C LEU A 162 4.89 4.56 -19.47
N GLU A 163 5.63 4.08 -20.47
CA GLU A 163 5.21 4.15 -21.88
C GLU A 163 3.92 3.34 -22.12
N ILE A 164 3.79 2.16 -21.48
CA ILE A 164 2.54 1.36 -21.48
C ILE A 164 1.37 2.16 -20.89
N LEU A 165 1.62 3.05 -19.93
CA LEU A 165 0.61 3.95 -19.35
C LEU A 165 0.33 5.19 -20.21
N GLY A 166 0.96 5.29 -21.37
CA GLY A 166 0.77 6.40 -22.32
C GLY A 166 1.68 7.60 -22.05
N ALA A 167 2.75 7.45 -21.26
CA ALA A 167 3.74 8.50 -21.09
C ALA A 167 4.48 8.76 -22.40
N THR A 168 4.64 10.03 -22.77
CA THR A 168 5.67 10.45 -23.74
C THR A 168 7.06 10.18 -23.18
N LYS A 169 8.07 10.15 -24.04
CA LYS A 169 9.47 9.98 -23.62
C LYS A 169 9.90 10.98 -22.53
N ASN A 170 9.49 12.24 -22.64
CA ASN A 170 9.84 13.28 -21.67
C ASN A 170 9.13 13.05 -20.32
N GLU A 171 7.87 12.62 -20.34
CA GLU A 171 7.13 12.25 -19.12
C GLU A 171 7.71 11.01 -18.46
N ALA A 172 8.13 10.01 -19.24
CA ALA A 172 8.79 8.81 -18.73
C ALA A 172 10.12 9.14 -18.05
N VAL A 173 10.92 10.05 -18.62
CA VAL A 173 12.15 10.56 -17.99
C VAL A 173 11.84 11.28 -16.68
N ARG A 174 10.87 12.21 -16.68
CA ARG A 174 10.45 12.95 -15.48
C ARG A 174 9.96 12.00 -14.37
N ALA A 175 9.15 11.01 -14.72
CA ALA A 175 8.69 9.98 -13.79
C ALA A 175 9.87 9.15 -13.24
N GLY A 176 10.80 8.71 -14.09
CA GLY A 176 12.01 8.03 -13.64
C GLY A 176 12.86 8.87 -12.68
N ASP A 177 12.98 10.17 -12.93
CA ASP A 177 13.68 11.10 -12.04
C ASP A 177 12.97 11.27 -10.68
N THR A 178 11.63 11.34 -10.67
CA THR A 178 10.86 11.34 -9.41
C THR A 178 11.02 10.02 -8.64
N THR A 179 11.00 8.87 -9.32
CA THR A 179 11.25 7.56 -8.70
C THR A 179 12.66 7.47 -8.12
N ARG A 180 13.68 8.05 -8.80
CA ARG A 180 15.04 8.14 -8.26
C ARG A 180 15.11 9.02 -7.02
N ARG A 181 14.45 10.19 -7.03
CA ARG A 181 14.38 11.07 -5.86
C ARG A 181 13.70 10.38 -4.67
N LEU A 182 12.64 9.61 -4.91
CA LEU A 182 12.00 8.80 -3.87
C LEU A 182 12.96 7.76 -3.30
N ALA A 183 13.71 7.04 -4.15
CA ALA A 183 14.72 6.10 -3.68
C ALA A 183 15.82 6.78 -2.84
N LEU A 184 16.28 7.96 -3.25
CA LEU A 184 17.26 8.74 -2.49
C LEU A 184 16.71 9.19 -1.13
N ALA A 185 15.47 9.68 -1.09
CA ALA A 185 14.83 10.07 0.17
C ALA A 185 14.64 8.85 1.10
N LEU A 186 14.25 7.70 0.56
CA LEU A 186 14.12 6.44 1.29
C LEU A 186 15.43 6.02 1.98
N LEU A 187 16.58 6.17 1.32
CA LEU A 187 17.90 5.86 1.90
C LEU A 187 18.18 6.65 3.19
N GLU A 188 17.58 7.83 3.33
CA GLU A 188 17.74 8.74 4.46
C GLU A 188 16.69 8.59 5.55
N THR A 189 15.83 7.57 5.45
CA THR A 189 14.83 7.25 6.48
C THR A 189 15.40 6.37 7.58
N ALA A 190 14.80 6.43 8.77
CA ALA A 190 15.23 5.62 9.90
C ALA A 190 15.11 4.10 9.64
N PRO A 191 14.00 3.57 9.09
CA PRO A 191 13.90 2.13 8.79
C PRO A 191 14.98 1.63 7.83
N TRP A 192 15.35 2.45 6.84
CA TRP A 192 16.38 2.07 5.87
C TRP A 192 17.78 2.01 6.48
N ARG A 193 18.13 3.01 7.31
CA ARG A 193 19.40 3.00 8.04
C ARG A 193 19.48 1.84 9.03
N GLN A 194 18.40 1.59 9.77
CA GLN A 194 18.31 0.45 10.69
C GLN A 194 18.53 -0.88 9.97
N LEU A 195 17.90 -1.08 8.80
CA LEU A 195 18.13 -2.30 8.01
C LEU A 195 19.59 -2.42 7.55
N ARG A 196 20.19 -1.33 7.08
CA ARG A 196 21.60 -1.31 6.67
C ARG A 196 22.54 -1.67 7.82
N ASP A 197 22.30 -1.13 8.99
CA ASP A 197 23.12 -1.36 10.17
C ASP A 197 22.94 -2.80 10.70
N ALA A 198 21.70 -3.30 10.71
CA ALA A 198 21.39 -4.67 11.09
C ALA A 198 21.99 -5.69 10.09
N GLU A 199 21.99 -5.40 8.78
CA GLU A 199 22.61 -6.24 7.76
C GLU A 199 24.12 -6.39 8.00
N ARG A 200 24.81 -5.30 8.33
CA ARG A 200 26.24 -5.30 8.66
C ARG A 200 26.56 -6.08 9.94
N ALA A 201 25.62 -6.13 10.89
CA ALA A 201 25.77 -6.88 12.13
C ALA A 201 25.54 -8.41 11.96
N LEU A 202 25.07 -8.87 10.80
CA LEU A 202 24.81 -10.29 10.54
C LEU A 202 26.10 -11.09 10.29
N LEU A 203 26.58 -11.74 11.34
CA LEU A 203 27.60 -12.78 11.29
C LEU A 203 27.05 -14.12 10.73
N PRO A 204 27.94 -15.06 10.31
CA PRO A 204 27.51 -16.35 9.75
C PRO A 204 26.53 -17.16 10.62
N PRO A 205 26.65 -17.22 11.96
CA PRO A 205 25.67 -17.92 12.81
C PRO A 205 24.27 -17.29 12.72
N HIS A 206 24.17 -15.96 12.74
CA HIS A 206 22.90 -15.25 12.62
C HIS A 206 22.25 -15.51 11.25
N ARG A 207 23.04 -15.53 10.17
CA ARG A 207 22.55 -15.89 8.83
C ARG A 207 22.11 -17.35 8.75
N ALA A 208 22.74 -18.26 9.50
CA ALA A 208 22.30 -19.66 9.58
C ALA A 208 20.96 -19.78 10.31
N GLU A 209 20.76 -19.06 11.41
CA GLU A 209 19.50 -18.98 12.14
C GLU A 209 18.37 -18.44 11.25
N LEU A 210 18.58 -17.31 10.56
CA LEU A 210 17.60 -16.74 9.63
C LEU A 210 17.20 -17.73 8.52
N ARG A 211 18.17 -18.46 7.95
CA ARG A 211 17.91 -19.50 6.94
C ARG A 211 17.11 -20.67 7.51
N SER A 212 17.45 -21.13 8.72
CA SER A 212 16.71 -22.21 9.39
C SER A 212 15.27 -21.79 9.67
N THR A 213 15.05 -20.57 10.17
CA THR A 213 13.72 -20.01 10.40
C THR A 213 12.92 -19.89 9.09
N ARG A 214 13.56 -19.44 8.01
CA ARG A 214 12.94 -19.38 6.67
C ARG A 214 12.51 -20.76 6.16
N GLN A 215 13.33 -21.79 6.39
CA GLN A 215 12.99 -23.17 6.07
C GLN A 215 11.80 -23.66 6.91
N ALA A 216 11.80 -23.41 8.23
CA ALA A 216 10.70 -23.78 9.12
C ALA A 216 9.38 -23.14 8.72
N ILE A 217 9.39 -21.83 8.38
CA ILE A 217 8.20 -21.14 7.86
C ILE A 217 7.73 -21.81 6.57
N THR A 218 8.63 -22.04 5.61
CA THR A 218 8.30 -22.68 4.32
C THR A 218 7.66 -24.06 4.51
N GLN A 219 8.08 -24.82 5.53
CA GLN A 219 7.45 -26.09 5.87
C GLN A 219 6.03 -25.91 6.41
N ALA A 220 5.85 -24.94 7.32
CA ALA A 220 4.56 -24.65 7.96
C ALA A 220 3.54 -24.00 7.01
N THR A 221 3.99 -23.31 5.97
CA THR A 221 3.13 -22.63 4.97
C THR A 221 2.95 -23.42 3.67
N ARG A 222 3.20 -24.74 3.69
CA ARG A 222 2.91 -25.60 2.53
C ARG A 222 1.40 -25.67 2.26
N PRO A 223 0.95 -25.75 0.99
CA PRO A 223 -0.48 -25.79 0.65
C PRO A 223 -1.28 -26.79 1.48
N ALA A 224 -0.80 -28.03 1.62
CA ALA A 224 -1.47 -29.07 2.40
C ALA A 224 -1.72 -28.72 3.88
N LEU A 225 -0.83 -27.95 4.52
CA LEU A 225 -1.03 -27.52 5.91
C LEU A 225 -1.98 -26.34 6.02
N ILE A 226 -1.97 -25.46 5.02
CA ILE A 226 -2.90 -24.33 4.97
C ILE A 226 -4.30 -24.85 4.68
N ASP A 227 -4.47 -25.77 3.73
CA ASP A 227 -5.75 -26.42 3.42
C ASP A 227 -6.29 -27.21 4.61
N ALA A 228 -5.41 -27.90 5.36
CA ALA A 228 -5.78 -28.59 6.59
C ALA A 228 -6.22 -27.63 7.71
N HIS A 229 -5.72 -26.38 7.72
CA HIS A 229 -6.13 -25.34 8.67
C HIS A 229 -7.46 -24.69 8.25
N GLU A 230 -7.57 -24.29 6.99
CA GLU A 230 -8.75 -23.68 6.39
C GLU A 230 -8.74 -23.92 4.87
N PRO A 231 -9.67 -24.72 4.32
CA PRO A 231 -9.65 -25.07 2.90
C PRO A 231 -10.09 -23.92 1.99
N ASP A 232 -11.09 -23.13 2.38
CA ASP A 232 -11.86 -22.34 1.41
C ASP A 232 -11.81 -20.82 1.68
N ARG A 233 -11.61 -20.41 2.93
CA ARG A 233 -11.71 -19.00 3.31
C ARG A 233 -10.37 -18.29 3.24
N ALA A 234 -10.25 -17.32 2.33
CA ALA A 234 -9.05 -16.54 2.11
C ALA A 234 -8.52 -15.79 3.36
N LEU A 235 -9.41 -15.16 4.14
CA LEU A 235 -9.02 -14.35 5.30
C LEU A 235 -8.40 -15.19 6.44
N PRO A 236 -9.01 -16.29 6.92
CA PRO A 236 -8.34 -17.16 7.89
C PRO A 236 -7.04 -17.77 7.37
N ARG A 237 -6.94 -18.10 6.07
CA ARG A 237 -5.69 -18.59 5.46
C ARG A 237 -4.57 -17.56 5.51
N ASP A 238 -4.84 -16.28 5.19
CA ASP A 238 -3.87 -15.19 5.35
C ASP A 238 -3.51 -14.98 6.83
N ALA A 239 -4.49 -15.00 7.74
CA ALA A 239 -4.25 -14.89 9.17
C ALA A 239 -3.35 -16.01 9.71
N TYR A 240 -3.53 -17.26 9.25
CA TYR A 240 -2.64 -18.37 9.57
C TYR A 240 -1.20 -18.11 9.13
N ARG A 241 -1.00 -17.68 7.87
CA ARG A 241 0.33 -17.33 7.35
C ARG A 241 0.99 -16.22 8.17
N GLN A 242 0.24 -15.19 8.52
CA GLN A 242 0.73 -14.10 9.38
C GLN A 242 1.15 -14.62 10.75
N GLN A 243 0.33 -15.45 11.40
CA GLN A 243 0.65 -16.02 12.71
C GLN A 243 1.91 -16.90 12.68
N VAL A 244 2.08 -17.73 11.64
CA VAL A 244 3.29 -18.54 11.45
C VAL A 244 4.53 -17.65 11.38
N VAL A 245 4.49 -16.58 10.57
CA VAL A 245 5.61 -15.63 10.44
C VAL A 245 5.87 -14.90 11.76
N VAL A 246 4.85 -14.34 12.40
CA VAL A 246 4.98 -13.62 13.68
C VAL A 246 5.57 -14.51 14.76
N LYS A 247 5.12 -15.76 14.87
CA LYS A 247 5.65 -16.71 15.85
C LYS A 247 7.12 -17.06 15.55
N ALA A 248 7.45 -17.32 14.29
CA ALA A 248 8.80 -17.71 13.89
C ALA A 248 9.82 -16.57 14.04
N VAL A 249 9.47 -15.36 13.63
CA VAL A 249 10.30 -14.15 13.87
C VAL A 249 10.35 -13.83 15.37
N GLY A 250 9.23 -14.03 16.07
CA GLY A 250 9.08 -13.93 17.52
C GLY A 250 10.13 -14.71 18.31
N ALA A 251 10.54 -15.87 17.80
CA ALA A 251 11.48 -16.78 18.43
C ALA A 251 12.96 -16.51 18.10
N LEU A 252 13.26 -15.62 17.13
CA LEU A 252 14.62 -15.18 16.85
C LEU A 252 15.17 -14.36 18.01
N SER A 253 16.49 -14.33 18.13
CA SER A 253 17.17 -13.49 19.14
C SER A 253 18.35 -12.72 18.55
N GLY A 254 18.80 -11.70 19.28
CA GLY A 254 20.00 -10.91 18.94
C GLY A 254 19.96 -10.31 17.52
N PRO A 255 21.09 -10.28 16.80
CA PRO A 255 21.17 -9.64 15.48
C PRO A 255 20.26 -10.26 14.41
N ALA A 256 19.92 -11.55 14.52
CA ALA A 256 18.96 -12.16 13.60
C ALA A 256 17.56 -11.54 13.78
N ARG A 257 17.13 -11.34 15.03
CA ARG A 257 15.87 -10.68 15.33
C ARG A 257 15.86 -9.22 14.88
N GLU A 258 16.91 -8.47 15.21
CA GLU A 258 17.06 -7.06 14.84
C GLU A 258 17.00 -6.87 13.32
N TYR A 259 17.66 -7.74 12.55
CA TYR A 259 17.57 -7.74 11.10
C TYR A 259 16.15 -8.01 10.60
N ALA A 260 15.46 -9.01 11.15
CA ALA A 260 14.11 -9.34 10.74
C ALA A 260 13.14 -8.18 11.01
N ASP A 261 13.22 -7.54 12.18
CA ASP A 261 12.38 -6.39 12.53
C ASP A 261 12.70 -5.17 11.63
N ALA A 262 13.99 -4.89 11.39
CA ALA A 262 14.40 -3.80 10.52
C ALA A 262 13.97 -4.02 9.06
N PHE A 263 13.97 -5.27 8.58
CA PHE A 263 13.45 -5.62 7.27
C PHE A 263 11.95 -5.34 7.16
N ASP A 264 11.14 -5.78 8.14
CA ASP A 264 9.69 -5.53 8.13
C ASP A 264 9.38 -4.02 8.18
N ALA A 265 10.13 -3.25 8.97
CA ALA A 265 9.98 -1.80 9.03
C ALA A 265 10.29 -1.13 7.67
N ALA A 266 11.38 -1.54 6.99
CA ALA A 266 11.75 -0.98 5.70
C ALA A 266 10.78 -1.38 4.58
N ASP A 267 10.33 -2.64 4.53
CA ASP A 267 9.35 -3.12 3.55
C ASP A 267 7.98 -2.44 3.76
N ARG A 268 7.52 -2.30 5.01
CA ARG A 268 6.29 -1.55 5.32
C ARG A 268 6.39 -0.08 4.95
N LEU A 269 7.55 0.55 5.13
CA LEU A 269 7.75 1.92 4.70
C LEU A 269 7.61 2.04 3.18
N ILE A 270 8.26 1.16 2.40
CA ILE A 270 8.12 1.14 0.93
C ILE A 270 6.65 0.95 0.55
N GLU A 271 5.95 0.01 1.17
CA GLU A 271 4.53 -0.21 0.89
C GLU A 271 3.69 1.03 1.21
N LEU A 272 3.91 1.66 2.36
CA LEU A 272 3.22 2.89 2.74
C LEU A 272 3.45 4.01 1.71
N VAL A 273 4.71 4.28 1.36
CA VAL A 273 5.04 5.45 0.51
C VAL A 273 4.79 5.20 -0.96
N ALA A 274 5.14 4.02 -1.47
CA ALA A 274 5.18 3.72 -2.89
C ALA A 274 3.96 2.92 -3.37
N SER A 275 3.12 2.43 -2.46
CA SER A 275 1.83 1.82 -2.80
C SER A 275 0.67 2.61 -2.22
N ASP A 276 0.62 2.75 -0.90
CA ASP A 276 -0.59 3.19 -0.23
C ASP A 276 -0.82 4.70 -0.41
N VAL A 277 0.14 5.53 0.01
CA VAL A 277 0.00 7.00 -0.10
C VAL A 277 0.17 7.44 -1.55
N PHE A 278 1.20 6.96 -2.24
CA PHE A 278 1.39 7.24 -3.67
C PHE A 278 0.12 6.92 -4.48
N GLY A 279 -0.46 5.72 -4.29
CA GLY A 279 -1.63 5.29 -5.03
C GLY A 279 -2.85 6.17 -4.78
N GLN A 280 -3.06 6.58 -3.53
CA GLN A 280 -4.16 7.48 -3.16
C GLN A 280 -3.98 8.85 -3.77
N LEU A 281 -2.77 9.42 -3.71
CA LEU A 281 -2.49 10.74 -4.26
C LEU A 281 -2.61 10.75 -5.80
N ALA A 282 -2.11 9.73 -6.48
CA ALA A 282 -2.14 9.67 -7.95
C ALA A 282 -3.55 9.47 -8.51
N ILE A 283 -4.44 8.83 -7.75
CA ILE A 283 -5.78 8.42 -8.23
C ILE A 283 -6.90 9.31 -7.68
N TYR A 284 -6.81 9.69 -6.40
CA TYR A 284 -7.88 10.40 -5.68
C TYR A 284 -7.44 11.76 -5.12
N GLY A 285 -6.13 12.01 -5.00
CA GLY A 285 -5.62 13.20 -4.32
C GLY A 285 -5.84 13.15 -2.80
N THR A 286 -6.04 14.33 -2.21
CA THR A 286 -6.28 14.52 -0.77
C THR A 286 -7.64 15.15 -0.52
N ILE A 287 -8.25 14.86 0.62
CA ILE A 287 -9.51 15.52 1.05
C ILE A 287 -9.31 16.31 2.35
N GLY A 288 -10.10 17.36 2.52
CA GLY A 288 -10.18 18.14 3.76
C GLY A 288 -11.37 17.67 4.57
N LEU A 289 -11.18 17.49 5.87
CA LEU A 289 -12.25 17.15 6.81
C LEU A 289 -12.44 18.32 7.78
N ALA A 290 -13.61 18.94 7.71
CA ALA A 290 -14.05 19.96 8.64
C ALA A 290 -14.81 19.33 9.82
N GLY A 291 -14.99 20.09 10.90
CA GLY A 291 -15.80 19.67 12.05
C GLY A 291 -15.25 18.44 12.79
N VAL A 292 -13.93 18.28 12.76
CA VAL A 292 -13.23 17.22 13.50
C VAL A 292 -13.32 17.50 15.00
N SER A 293 -13.54 16.46 15.78
CA SER A 293 -13.71 16.51 17.24
C SER A 293 -13.14 15.24 17.87
N GLU A 294 -12.98 15.22 19.20
CA GLU A 294 -12.46 14.06 19.95
C GLU A 294 -11.11 13.55 19.41
N LEU A 295 -10.25 14.45 18.93
CA LEU A 295 -8.94 14.14 18.37
C LEU A 295 -8.00 13.60 19.47
N ASP A 296 -7.60 12.33 19.35
CA ASP A 296 -6.60 11.67 20.18
C ASP A 296 -5.43 11.22 19.31
N VAL A 297 -4.22 11.69 19.61
CA VAL A 297 -2.99 11.36 18.88
C VAL A 297 -2.07 10.57 19.81
N ARG A 298 -1.74 9.34 19.43
CA ARG A 298 -0.88 8.43 20.20
C ARG A 298 0.37 8.05 19.41
N GLY A 299 1.54 8.22 20.00
CA GLY A 299 2.81 7.82 19.36
C GLY A 299 3.47 8.91 18.49
N GLY A 300 3.04 10.17 18.62
CA GLY A 300 3.67 11.32 17.97
C GLY A 300 3.47 11.36 16.44
N ASN A 301 4.47 11.85 15.71
CA ASN A 301 4.39 12.18 14.28
C ASN A 301 4.18 10.96 13.35
N HIS A 302 4.45 9.75 13.83
CA HIS A 302 4.18 8.48 13.11
C HIS A 302 3.12 7.64 13.83
N GLY A 303 2.34 8.33 14.67
CA GLY A 303 1.40 7.74 15.59
C GLY A 303 0.10 7.28 14.95
N LYS A 304 -0.74 6.70 15.80
CA LYS A 304 -2.15 6.50 15.49
C LYS A 304 -2.91 7.74 15.91
N VAL A 305 -3.88 8.11 15.09
CA VAL A 305 -4.83 9.17 15.41
C VAL A 305 -6.24 8.61 15.39
N GLU A 306 -7.04 9.02 16.35
CA GLU A 306 -8.47 8.75 16.40
C GLU A 306 -9.22 10.07 16.47
N PHE A 307 -10.30 10.20 15.72
CA PHE A 307 -11.13 11.40 15.76
C PHE A 307 -12.57 11.08 15.33
N THR A 308 -13.49 11.96 15.69
CA THR A 308 -14.89 11.92 15.29
C THR A 308 -15.19 13.10 14.37
N PHE A 309 -15.90 12.86 13.28
CA PHE A 309 -16.41 13.95 12.43
C PHE A 309 -17.88 13.75 12.08
N GLN A 310 -18.55 14.86 11.76
CA GLN A 310 -19.95 14.90 11.33
C GLN A 310 -20.00 15.65 10.00
N ASP A 311 -19.91 14.92 8.90
CA ASP A 311 -19.98 15.50 7.56
C ASP A 311 -20.60 14.50 6.57
N THR A 312 -21.07 15.03 5.45
CA THR A 312 -21.50 14.34 4.24
C THR A 312 -20.33 13.71 3.47
N VAL A 313 -19.10 14.21 3.68
CA VAL A 313 -17.90 13.66 3.07
C VAL A 313 -17.43 12.44 3.86
N HIS A 314 -17.61 11.26 3.31
CA HIS A 314 -17.19 10.00 3.92
C HIS A 314 -15.89 9.50 3.29
N PRO A 315 -14.73 9.62 3.98
CA PRO A 315 -13.53 8.91 3.53
C PRO A 315 -13.76 7.41 3.66
N ASP A 316 -13.24 6.61 2.73
CA ASP A 316 -13.05 5.18 3.00
C ASP A 316 -11.63 4.93 3.53
N PRO A 317 -11.34 3.73 4.07
CA PRO A 317 -9.97 3.34 4.38
C PRO A 317 -9.02 3.56 3.20
N GLY A 318 -7.78 3.88 3.50
CA GLY A 318 -6.74 4.27 2.56
C GLY A 318 -6.69 5.78 2.27
N THR A 319 -7.79 6.52 2.39
CA THR A 319 -7.83 7.95 2.02
C THR A 319 -6.79 8.79 2.79
N VAL A 320 -6.13 9.72 2.09
CA VAL A 320 -5.25 10.72 2.71
C VAL A 320 -6.07 11.99 2.97
N VAL A 321 -6.19 12.36 4.25
CA VAL A 321 -7.05 13.43 4.72
C VAL A 321 -6.26 14.51 5.46
N TRP A 322 -6.72 15.75 5.34
CA TRP A 322 -6.30 16.87 6.17
C TRP A 322 -7.39 17.18 7.17
N LEU A 323 -7.01 17.31 8.45
CA LEU A 323 -7.94 17.69 9.50
C LEU A 323 -7.91 19.22 9.63
N ASP A 324 -9.08 19.85 9.69
CA ASP A 324 -9.21 21.27 10.01
C ASP A 324 -9.04 21.50 11.52
N ASP A 325 -7.86 21.18 12.04
CA ASP A 325 -7.47 21.39 13.44
C ASP A 325 -6.15 22.19 13.48
N PRO A 326 -6.12 23.37 14.11
CA PRO A 326 -4.94 24.24 14.11
C PRO A 326 -3.73 23.65 14.86
N LEU A 327 -3.95 22.65 15.72
CA LEU A 327 -2.90 21.95 16.45
C LEU A 327 -2.39 20.71 15.71
N PHE A 328 -3.03 20.33 14.59
CA PHE A 328 -2.69 19.15 13.81
C PHE A 328 -2.34 19.51 12.37
N SER A 329 -1.04 19.61 12.07
CA SER A 329 -0.55 20.15 10.80
C SER A 329 -0.21 19.12 9.74
N ASP A 330 -0.18 17.83 10.05
CA ASP A 330 0.16 16.75 9.13
C ASP A 330 -1.08 16.08 8.53
N ALA A 331 -0.91 15.38 7.42
CA ALA A 331 -1.95 14.56 6.82
C ALA A 331 -2.13 13.23 7.56
N VAL A 332 -3.32 12.65 7.45
CA VAL A 332 -3.67 11.36 8.05
C VAL A 332 -4.05 10.39 6.94
N ARG A 333 -3.46 9.19 6.95
CA ARG A 333 -4.00 8.07 6.18
C ARG A 333 -5.07 7.37 6.99
N VAL A 334 -6.29 7.32 6.50
CA VAL A 334 -7.40 6.63 7.17
C VAL A 334 -7.18 5.13 7.12
N THR A 335 -7.20 4.47 8.28
CA THR A 335 -7.00 3.01 8.41
C THR A 335 -8.28 2.27 8.80
N GLY A 336 -9.24 2.97 9.39
CA GLY A 336 -10.52 2.39 9.79
C GLY A 336 -11.59 3.44 10.00
N LEU A 337 -12.84 3.02 9.83
CA LEU A 337 -14.03 3.83 10.07
C LEU A 337 -15.05 3.00 10.82
N ASN A 338 -15.72 3.63 11.78
CA ASN A 338 -16.87 3.10 12.48
C ASN A 338 -17.97 4.15 12.50
N TYR A 339 -19.14 3.80 11.98
CA TYR A 339 -20.30 4.67 11.96
C TYR A 339 -21.20 4.36 13.15
N SER A 340 -21.54 5.37 13.92
CA SER A 340 -22.59 5.32 14.93
C SER A 340 -23.65 6.36 14.61
N GLY A 341 -24.91 6.03 14.82
CA GLY A 341 -26.01 6.96 14.56
C GLY A 341 -27.09 6.81 15.60
N ASP A 342 -27.63 7.93 16.06
CA ASP A 342 -28.85 7.97 16.85
C ASP A 342 -29.78 9.07 16.32
N GLN A 343 -31.07 8.99 16.65
CA GLN A 343 -32.09 9.91 16.14
C GLN A 343 -31.91 11.36 16.61
N ILE A 344 -31.08 11.61 17.62
CA ILE A 344 -30.90 12.92 18.26
C ILE A 344 -29.63 13.61 17.73
N ARG A 345 -28.56 12.84 17.53
CA ARG A 345 -27.19 13.32 17.23
C ARG A 345 -26.78 13.09 15.78
N GLY A 346 -27.65 12.47 14.98
CA GLY A 346 -27.36 12.12 13.59
C GLY A 346 -26.30 11.03 13.45
N THR A 347 -25.83 10.81 12.23
CA THR A 347 -24.75 9.87 11.94
C THR A 347 -23.39 10.52 12.24
N ARG A 348 -22.57 9.84 13.01
CA ARG A 348 -21.18 10.19 13.33
C ARG A 348 -20.26 9.10 12.81
N ALA A 349 -19.10 9.51 12.34
CA ALA A 349 -18.04 8.58 11.97
C ALA A 349 -16.87 8.76 12.93
N ARG A 350 -16.51 7.67 13.63
CA ARG A 350 -15.23 7.57 14.33
C ARG A 350 -14.20 6.99 13.38
N VAL A 351 -13.14 7.74 13.16
CA VAL A 351 -12.05 7.39 12.26
C VAL A 351 -10.84 6.97 13.07
N THR A 352 -10.16 5.93 12.61
CA THR A 352 -8.79 5.61 13.02
C THR A 352 -7.87 5.83 11.82
N GLY A 353 -6.71 6.41 12.07
CA GLY A 353 -5.74 6.70 11.03
C GLY A 353 -4.31 6.62 11.50
N GLN A 354 -3.40 6.68 10.53
CA GLN A 354 -1.96 6.80 10.73
C GLN A 354 -1.54 8.22 10.36
N VAL A 355 -0.82 8.89 11.28
CA VAL A 355 -0.22 10.20 11.00
C VAL A 355 0.91 10.03 9.99
N LEU A 356 0.91 10.87 8.96
CA LEU A 356 1.98 10.97 7.98
C LEU A 356 2.89 12.14 8.38
N GLY A 357 3.77 11.91 9.35
CA GLY A 357 4.62 12.96 9.91
C GLY A 357 5.51 13.64 8.87
N GLY A 358 5.64 14.96 8.94
CA GLY A 358 6.47 15.75 8.02
C GLY A 358 5.79 16.04 6.68
N THR A 359 4.46 15.88 6.58
CA THR A 359 3.68 16.21 5.38
C THR A 359 3.24 17.67 5.35
N ALA A 360 3.26 18.36 6.51
CA ALA A 360 2.94 19.78 6.63
C ALA A 360 3.71 20.64 5.59
N GLY A 361 2.98 21.34 4.73
CA GLY A 361 3.56 22.21 3.69
C GLY A 361 4.17 21.48 2.48
N VAL A 362 4.06 20.15 2.42
CA VAL A 362 4.64 19.33 1.35
C VAL A 362 3.56 18.66 0.50
N LEU A 363 2.63 17.94 1.15
CA LEU A 363 1.52 17.31 0.43
C LEU A 363 0.50 18.39 0.04
N PRO A 364 -0.19 18.23 -1.12
CA PRO A 364 -1.20 19.17 -1.54
C PRO A 364 -2.31 19.23 -0.48
N ARG A 365 -2.68 20.45 -0.07
CA ARG A 365 -3.89 20.69 0.73
C ARG A 365 -5.04 21.01 -0.22
N PRO A 366 -6.23 20.41 -0.01
CA PRO A 366 -7.41 20.80 -0.75
C PRO A 366 -7.70 22.27 -0.45
N LYS A 367 -8.13 23.00 -1.47
CA LYS A 367 -8.57 24.39 -1.28
C LYS A 367 -9.85 24.37 -0.41
N PRO A 368 -9.98 25.31 0.54
CA PRO A 368 -11.15 25.41 1.40
C PRO A 368 -12.43 25.64 0.61
#